data_AF-A0A923AIJ8-F1
#
_entry.id   AF-A0A923AIJ8-F1
#
_cell.length_a   1.000
_cell.length_b   1.000
_cell.length_c   1.000
_cell.angle_alpha   90.00
_cell.angle_beta   90.00
_cell.angle_gamma   90.00
#
_symmetry.space_group_name_H-M   'P 1'
#
loop_
_entity.id
_entity.type
_entity.pdbx_description
1 polymer ?
#
loop_
_entity_poly.entity_id
_entity_poly.type
_entity_poly.pdbx_seq_one_letter_code
_entity_poly.pdbx_strand_id
1 'polypeptide(L)'
;ALSTIEGQPIVNQALALVAVALAITAGVYGVVAIIVKMDDIGLHLAQRRAAATRALGRGLVKTMPMLLNALSVIGTAAMLWVGGGIVIHALEVFGWEAPAHLLHDVAAHVGHAVQMGGAALEWLVSAVVSAIAGLAIGAVIVAVLKAVPRRKAAAASH
;
A
#
# COMPACT_ATOMS: atom_id res chain seq x y z
N ALA A 1 12.33 -10.17 13.63
CA ALA A 1 13.61 -9.66 13.09
C ALA A 1 13.82 -8.18 13.39
N LEU A 2 12.83 -7.30 13.22
CA LEU A 2 12.92 -5.91 13.68
C LEU A 2 12.60 -5.77 15.18
N SER A 3 11.65 -6.55 15.69
CA SER A 3 11.30 -6.66 17.13
C SER A 3 12.42 -7.19 18.03
N THR A 4 13.48 -7.79 17.46
CA THR A 4 14.68 -8.23 18.19
C THR A 4 15.75 -7.14 18.33
N ILE A 5 15.50 -5.96 17.75
CA ILE A 5 16.40 -4.79 17.77
C ILE A 5 15.85 -3.69 18.71
N GLU A 6 14.59 -3.82 19.14
CA GLU A 6 14.00 -2.95 20.16
C GLU A 6 14.80 -3.06 21.46
N GLY A 7 15.39 -1.95 21.92
CA GLY A 7 16.25 -1.88 23.11
C GLY A 7 17.76 -2.01 22.85
N GLN A 8 18.19 -2.24 21.60
CA GLN A 8 19.62 -2.20 21.24
C GLN A 8 20.14 -0.76 21.12
N PRO A 9 21.47 -0.53 21.20
CA PRO A 9 22.05 0.80 21.02
C PRO A 9 21.52 1.49 19.76
N ILE A 10 21.29 2.81 19.82
CA ILE A 10 20.77 3.62 18.72
C ILE A 10 21.51 3.35 17.40
N VAL A 11 22.81 3.05 17.47
CA VAL A 11 23.65 2.69 16.32
C VAL A 11 23.14 1.44 15.59
N ASN A 12 22.75 0.39 16.31
CA ASN A 12 22.28 -0.86 15.70
C ASN A 12 20.91 -0.69 15.06
N GLN A 13 20.02 0.08 15.70
CA GLN A 13 18.72 0.45 15.13
C GLN A 13 18.90 1.30 13.87
N ALA A 14 19.78 2.30 13.91
CA ALA A 14 20.08 3.16 12.77
C ALA A 14 20.64 2.36 11.59
N LEU A 15 21.57 1.44 11.83
CA LEU A 15 22.12 0.56 10.80
C LEU A 15 21.04 -0.33 10.18
N ALA A 16 20.17 -0.92 10.99
CA ALA A 16 19.05 -1.73 10.49
C ALA A 16 18.08 -0.90 9.63
N LEU A 17 17.71 0.30 10.07
CA LEU A 17 16.82 1.19 9.32
C LEU A 17 17.45 1.63 7.98
N VAL A 18 18.74 1.97 7.97
CA VAL A 18 19.46 2.33 6.74
C VAL A 18 19.51 1.13 5.79
N ALA A 19 19.84 -0.07 6.29
CA ALA A 19 19.90 -1.27 5.47
C ALA A 19 18.53 -1.59 4.84
N VAL A 20 17.46 -1.55 5.63
CA VAL A 20 16.09 -1.79 5.15
C VAL A 20 15.66 -0.70 4.16
N ALA A 21 15.95 0.58 4.44
CA ALA A 21 15.63 1.68 3.54
C ALA A 21 16.30 1.53 2.18
N LEU A 22 17.59 1.20 2.15
CA LEU A 22 18.32 0.96 0.90
C LEU A 22 17.80 -0.29 0.17
N ALA A 23 17.54 -1.38 0.89
CA ALA A 23 17.03 -2.61 0.30
C ALA A 23 15.65 -2.43 -0.34
N ILE A 24 14.72 -1.77 0.36
CA ILE A 24 13.38 -1.48 -0.17
C ILE A 24 13.48 -0.51 -1.34
N THR A 25 14.31 0.54 -1.24
CA THR A 25 14.52 1.50 -2.34
C THR A 25 15.01 0.80 -3.60
N ALA A 26 16.10 0.02 -3.48
CA ALA A 26 16.64 -0.73 -4.61
C ALA A 26 15.63 -1.75 -5.16
N GLY A 27 14.91 -2.45 -4.29
CA GLY A 27 13.90 -3.44 -4.68
C GLY A 27 12.74 -2.82 -5.45
N VAL A 28 12.11 -1.77 -4.91
CA VAL A 28 10.96 -1.10 -5.52
C VAL A 28 11.35 -0.45 -6.84
N TYR A 29 12.41 0.37 -6.85
CA TYR A 29 12.86 1.04 -8.07
C TYR A 29 13.40 0.05 -9.10
N GLY A 30 14.05 -1.04 -8.68
CA GLY A 30 14.51 -2.11 -9.56
C GLY A 30 13.36 -2.82 -10.27
N VAL A 31 12.31 -3.21 -9.53
CA VAL A 31 11.11 -3.83 -10.10
C VAL A 31 10.41 -2.89 -11.06
N VAL A 32 10.24 -1.62 -10.67
CA VAL A 32 9.64 -0.59 -11.54
C VAL A 32 10.47 -0.39 -12.81
N ALA A 33 11.80 -0.33 -12.71
CA ALA A 33 12.69 -0.20 -13.86
C ALA A 33 12.58 -1.39 -14.82
N ILE A 34 12.45 -2.62 -14.31
CA ILE A 34 12.22 -3.80 -15.14
C ILE A 34 10.88 -3.70 -15.87
N ILE A 35 9.80 -3.31 -15.17
CA ILE A 35 8.47 -3.14 -15.78
C ILE A 35 8.51 -2.12 -16.91
N VAL A 36 9.08 -0.94 -16.66
CA VAL A 36 9.18 0.14 -17.67
C VAL A 36 10.06 -0.31 -18.85
N LYS A 37 11.17 -1.01 -18.58
CA LYS A 37 12.05 -1.50 -19.64
C LYS A 37 11.38 -2.53 -20.54
N MET A 38 10.51 -3.38 -19.98
CA MET A 38 9.72 -4.33 -20.77
C MET A 38 8.75 -3.62 -21.71
N ASP A 39 8.19 -2.47 -21.32
CA ASP A 39 7.32 -1.66 -22.19
C ASP A 39 8.10 -1.08 -23.38
N ASP A 40 9.27 -0.47 -23.12
CA ASP A 40 10.16 0.04 -24.16
C ASP A 40 10.60 -1.05 -25.16
N ILE A 41 10.94 -2.23 -24.65
CA ILE A 41 11.34 -3.39 -25.48
C ILE A 41 10.14 -3.87 -26.31
N GLY A 42 8.94 -3.87 -25.74
CA GLY A 42 7.70 -4.21 -26.44
C GLY A 42 7.45 -3.31 -27.63
N LEU A 43 7.60 -1.99 -27.46
CA LEU A 43 7.50 -1.00 -28.52
C LEU A 43 8.55 -1.22 -29.61
N HIS A 44 9.80 -1.48 -29.22
CA HIS A 44 10.88 -1.75 -30.17
C HIS A 44 10.64 -3.02 -31.00
N LEU A 45 10.12 -4.08 -30.37
CA LEU A 45 9.73 -5.32 -31.05
C LEU A 45 8.54 -5.11 -32.00
N ALA A 46 7.59 -4.25 -31.63
CA ALA A 46 6.41 -3.93 -32.44
C ALA A 46 6.75 -3.18 -33.75
N GLN A 47 7.96 -2.64 -33.87
CA GLN A 47 8.46 -1.95 -35.07
C GLN A 47 9.30 -2.86 -35.99
N ARG A 48 9.64 -4.09 -35.56
CA ARG A 48 10.47 -5.05 -36.34
C ARG A 48 9.75 -5.52 -37.61
N ARG A 49 10.53 -5.83 -38.66
CA ARG A 49 9.99 -6.30 -39.97
C ARG A 49 9.31 -7.67 -39.88
N ALA A 50 9.87 -8.61 -39.12
CA ALA A 50 9.33 -9.98 -39.02
C ALA A 50 7.98 -10.02 -38.28
N ALA A 51 7.00 -10.69 -38.89
CA ALA A 51 5.60 -10.70 -38.44
C ALA A 51 5.44 -11.28 -37.02
N ALA A 52 6.16 -12.36 -36.70
CA ALA A 52 6.12 -12.99 -35.38
C ALA A 52 6.65 -12.06 -34.27
N THR A 53 7.83 -11.44 -34.45
CA THR A 53 8.38 -10.47 -33.48
C THR A 53 7.51 -9.24 -33.32
N ARG A 54 6.85 -8.81 -34.40
CA ARG A 54 5.93 -7.68 -34.39
C ARG A 54 4.65 -7.98 -33.61
N ALA A 55 4.10 -9.18 -33.79
CA ALA A 55 2.93 -9.65 -33.07
C ALA A 55 3.24 -9.77 -31.57
N LEU A 56 4.41 -10.31 -31.20
CA LEU A 56 4.88 -10.35 -29.82
C LEU A 56 5.03 -8.95 -29.21
N GLY A 57 5.67 -8.02 -29.92
CA GLY A 57 5.84 -6.64 -29.45
C GLY A 57 4.51 -5.93 -29.21
N ARG A 58 3.55 -6.05 -30.14
CA ARG A 58 2.20 -5.50 -29.95
C ARG A 58 1.45 -6.15 -28.79
N GLY A 59 1.66 -7.44 -28.56
CA GLY A 59 1.11 -8.16 -27.41
C GLY A 59 1.60 -7.55 -26.10
N LEU A 60 2.91 -7.36 -25.97
CA LEU A 60 3.54 -6.78 -24.78
C LEU A 60 3.02 -5.37 -24.47
N VAL A 61 2.97 -4.49 -25.48
CA VAL A 61 2.48 -3.11 -25.31
C VAL A 61 1.00 -3.07 -24.95
N LYS A 62 0.18 -3.95 -25.54
CA LYS A 62 -1.25 -4.03 -25.23
C LYS A 62 -1.51 -4.51 -23.80
N THR A 63 -0.63 -5.34 -23.24
CA THR A 63 -0.76 -5.83 -21.85
C THR A 63 -0.27 -4.84 -20.81
N MET A 64 0.53 -3.83 -21.17
CA MET A 64 1.05 -2.85 -20.21
C MET A 64 -0.02 -2.04 -19.47
N PRO A 65 -1.04 -1.47 -20.13
CA PRO A 65 -2.13 -0.78 -19.45
C PRO A 65 -2.86 -1.68 -18.44
N MET A 66 -3.03 -2.96 -18.76
CA MET A 66 -3.67 -3.93 -17.86
C MET A 66 -2.80 -4.22 -16.64
N LEU A 67 -1.48 -4.39 -16.83
CA LEU A 67 -0.53 -4.59 -15.74
C LEU A 67 -0.48 -3.37 -14.82
N LEU A 68 -0.39 -2.16 -15.37
CA LEU A 68 -0.38 -0.92 -14.59
C LEU A 68 -1.69 -0.71 -13.81
N ASN A 69 -2.84 -1.02 -14.41
CA ASN A 69 -4.13 -0.99 -13.72
C ASN A 69 -4.22 -2.01 -12.59
N ALA A 70 -3.75 -3.25 -12.82
CA ALA A 70 -3.71 -4.27 -11.79
C ALA A 70 -2.81 -3.85 -10.62
N LEU A 71 -1.61 -3.32 -10.91
CA LEU A 71 -0.72 -2.77 -9.89
C LEU A 71 -1.34 -1.60 -9.13
N SER A 72 -2.11 -0.74 -9.79
CA SER A 72 -2.83 0.36 -9.14
C SER A 72 -3.89 -0.13 -8.15
N VAL A 73 -4.68 -1.13 -8.55
CA VAL A 73 -5.69 -1.75 -7.67
C VAL A 73 -5.03 -2.44 -6.48
N ILE A 74 -4.01 -3.26 -6.74
CA ILE A 74 -3.27 -3.96 -5.69
C ILE A 74 -2.59 -2.96 -4.75
N GLY A 75 -1.96 -1.93 -5.31
CA GLY A 75 -1.30 -0.88 -4.55
C GLY A 75 -2.29 -0.10 -3.67
N THR A 76 -3.47 0.21 -4.18
CA THR A 76 -4.52 0.88 -3.40
C THR A 76 -5.02 0.00 -2.26
N ALA A 77 -5.27 -1.28 -2.53
CA ALA A 77 -5.68 -2.24 -1.50
C ALA A 77 -4.59 -2.39 -0.41
N ALA A 78 -3.33 -2.48 -0.82
CA ALA A 78 -2.19 -2.54 0.09
C ALA A 78 -2.07 -1.26 0.95
N MET A 79 -2.25 -0.07 0.35
CA MET A 79 -2.20 1.20 1.09
C MET A 79 -3.35 1.33 2.11
N LEU A 80 -4.55 0.85 1.78
CA LEU A 80 -5.67 0.82 2.71
C LEU A 80 -5.41 -0.13 3.89
N TRP A 81 -4.91 -1.33 3.60
CA TRP A 81 -4.52 -2.27 4.64
C TRP A 81 -3.41 -1.72 5.53
N VAL A 82 -2.25 -1.38 4.96
CA VAL A 82 -1.08 -0.92 5.73
C VAL A 82 -1.41 0.36 6.49
N GLY A 83 -2.06 1.34 5.85
CA GLY A 83 -2.46 2.58 6.50
C GLY A 83 -3.46 2.36 7.62
N GLY A 84 -4.49 1.52 7.40
CA GLY A 84 -5.47 1.19 8.42
C GLY A 84 -4.86 0.48 9.63
N GLY A 85 -3.94 -0.46 9.41
CA GLY A 85 -3.21 -1.15 10.48
C GLY A 85 -2.33 -0.19 11.30
N ILE A 86 -1.63 0.75 10.66
CA ILE A 86 -0.86 1.79 11.35
C ILE A 86 -1.77 2.64 12.24
N VAL A 87 -2.96 3.02 11.76
CA VAL A 87 -3.88 3.85 12.53
C VAL A 87 -4.48 3.08 13.70
N ILE A 88 -4.91 1.83 13.52
CA ILE A 88 -5.40 0.98 14.62
C ILE A 88 -4.32 0.85 15.70
N HIS A 89 -3.09 0.52 15.31
CA HIS A 89 -1.99 0.40 16.26
C HIS A 89 -1.66 1.73 16.97
N ALA A 90 -1.69 2.85 16.24
CA ALA A 90 -1.52 4.17 16.85
C ALA A 90 -2.60 4.48 17.88
N LEU A 91 -3.87 4.16 17.59
CA LEU A 91 -4.99 4.37 18.53
C LEU A 91 -4.80 3.56 19.83
N GLU A 92 -4.30 2.33 19.74
CA GLU A 92 -3.95 1.50 20.90
C GLU A 92 -2.81 2.13 21.72
N VAL A 93 -1.74 2.58 21.06
CA VAL A 93 -0.57 3.18 21.73
C VAL A 93 -0.90 4.52 22.41
N PHE A 94 -1.78 5.33 21.82
CA PHE A 94 -2.14 6.66 22.34
C PHE A 94 -3.25 6.65 23.41
N GLY A 95 -3.80 5.48 23.77
CA GLY A 95 -4.79 5.37 24.87
C GLY A 95 -6.11 6.09 24.60
N TRP A 96 -6.47 6.32 23.33
CA TRP A 96 -7.76 6.90 22.95
C TRP A 96 -8.84 5.82 23.05
N GLU A 97 -9.34 5.58 24.27
CA GLU A 97 -10.30 4.49 24.53
C GLU A 97 -11.70 4.74 23.92
N ALA A 98 -12.06 5.99 23.62
CA ALA A 98 -13.43 6.34 23.18
C ALA A 98 -13.86 5.77 21.79
N PRO A 99 -13.03 5.76 20.73
CA PRO A 99 -13.31 4.98 19.52
C PRO A 99 -12.95 3.50 19.68
N ALA A 100 -12.06 3.19 20.63
CA ALA A 100 -11.52 1.85 20.82
C ALA A 100 -12.61 0.86 21.26
N HIS A 101 -13.57 1.23 22.11
CA HIS A 101 -14.63 0.29 22.53
C HIS A 101 -15.53 -0.17 21.36
N LEU A 102 -15.85 0.72 20.41
CA LEU A 102 -16.62 0.39 19.20
C LEU A 102 -15.85 -0.55 18.27
N LEU A 103 -14.52 -0.40 18.19
CA LEU A 103 -13.65 -1.33 17.47
C LEU A 103 -13.38 -2.61 18.26
N HIS A 104 -13.34 -2.55 19.59
CA HIS A 104 -13.09 -3.68 20.48
C HIS A 104 -14.29 -4.64 20.49
N ASP A 105 -15.52 -4.15 20.37
CA ASP A 105 -16.71 -5.01 20.24
C ASP A 105 -16.74 -5.73 18.88
N VAL A 106 -16.34 -5.05 17.80
CA VAL A 106 -16.21 -5.65 16.46
C VAL A 106 -15.02 -6.62 16.42
N ALA A 107 -13.89 -6.25 17.02
CA ALA A 107 -12.68 -7.07 17.10
C ALA A 107 -12.85 -8.28 18.03
N ALA A 108 -13.63 -8.18 19.11
CA ALA A 108 -13.96 -9.31 19.98
C ALA A 108 -14.87 -10.31 19.27
N HIS A 109 -15.88 -9.85 18.51
CA HIS A 109 -16.73 -10.72 17.70
C HIS A 109 -15.96 -11.43 16.58
N VAL A 110 -14.97 -10.77 15.99
CA VAL A 110 -14.09 -11.36 14.97
C VAL A 110 -13.03 -12.27 15.62
N GLY A 111 -12.45 -11.88 16.75
CA GLY A 111 -11.41 -12.61 17.47
C GLY A 111 -11.86 -13.96 18.04
N HIS A 112 -13.14 -14.11 18.39
CA HIS A 112 -13.70 -15.40 18.79
C HIS A 112 -13.95 -16.36 17.61
N ALA A 113 -14.11 -15.85 16.38
CA ALA A 113 -14.29 -16.67 15.18
C ALA A 113 -12.95 -17.13 14.57
N VAL A 114 -11.87 -16.40 14.81
CA VAL A 114 -10.56 -16.60 14.18
C VAL A 114 -9.67 -17.62 14.90
N GLN A 115 -9.88 -17.86 16.20
CA GLN A 115 -9.05 -18.78 17.01
C GLN A 115 -9.05 -20.24 16.51
N MET A 116 -9.97 -20.63 15.61
CA MET A 116 -10.02 -21.97 15.02
C MET A 116 -9.36 -22.08 13.63
N GLY A 117 -8.89 -20.99 13.03
CA GLY A 117 -8.52 -20.94 11.60
C GLY A 117 -7.04 -21.09 11.22
N GLY A 118 -6.14 -21.10 12.21
CA GLY A 118 -4.70 -21.09 11.98
C GLY A 118 -4.16 -19.72 11.51
N ALA A 119 -2.83 -19.54 11.60
CA ALA A 119 -2.16 -18.26 11.42
C ALA A 119 -2.44 -17.56 10.07
N ALA A 120 -2.67 -18.32 9.00
CA ALA A 120 -2.98 -17.76 7.69
C ALA A 120 -4.37 -17.10 7.63
N LEU A 121 -5.37 -17.72 8.27
CA LEU A 121 -6.71 -17.14 8.33
C LEU A 121 -6.73 -15.92 9.23
N GLU A 122 -6.03 -15.98 10.37
CA GLU A 122 -5.88 -14.84 11.27
C GLU A 122 -5.24 -13.63 10.59
N TRP A 123 -4.16 -13.86 9.85
CA TRP A 123 -3.53 -12.81 9.03
C TRP A 123 -4.48 -12.22 8.00
N LEU A 124 -5.24 -13.05 7.27
CA LEU A 124 -6.17 -12.59 6.25
C LEU A 124 -7.32 -11.78 6.85
N VAL A 125 -7.87 -12.24 7.97
CA VAL A 125 -8.97 -11.53 8.64
C VAL A 125 -8.48 -10.18 9.19
N SER A 126 -7.31 -10.17 9.84
CA SER A 126 -6.68 -8.93 10.31
C SER A 126 -6.41 -7.95 9.16
N ALA A 127 -5.99 -8.46 8.00
CA ALA A 127 -5.80 -7.66 6.79
C ALA A 127 -7.07 -6.94 6.34
N VAL A 128 -8.16 -7.70 6.25
CA VAL A 128 -9.46 -7.19 5.78
C VAL A 128 -10.02 -6.17 6.76
N VAL A 129 -9.96 -6.46 8.07
CA VAL A 129 -10.40 -5.52 9.11
C VAL A 129 -9.60 -4.22 9.04
N SER A 130 -8.27 -4.31 8.93
CA SER A 130 -7.39 -3.14 8.79
C SER A 130 -7.72 -2.33 7.54
N ALA A 131 -7.93 -2.98 6.40
CA ALA A 131 -8.29 -2.31 5.15
C ALA A 131 -9.63 -1.57 5.25
N ILE A 132 -10.65 -2.18 5.88
CA ILE A 132 -11.96 -1.55 6.09
C ILE A 132 -11.84 -0.33 7.01
N ALA A 133 -11.09 -0.45 8.11
CA ALA A 133 -10.86 0.66 9.02
C ALA A 133 -10.12 1.82 8.32
N GLY A 134 -9.06 1.50 7.58
CA GLY A 134 -8.32 2.48 6.77
C GLY A 134 -9.22 3.20 5.76
N LEU A 135 -10.12 2.47 5.10
CA LEU A 135 -11.09 3.05 4.17
C LEU A 135 -12.08 3.98 4.87
N ALA A 136 -12.65 3.56 6.01
CA ALA A 136 -13.61 4.35 6.77
C ALA A 136 -12.98 5.67 7.24
N ILE A 137 -11.78 5.61 7.82
CA ILE A 137 -11.04 6.79 8.29
C ILE A 137 -10.66 7.70 7.11
N GLY A 138 -10.17 7.12 6.01
CA GLY A 138 -9.88 7.86 4.79
C GLY A 138 -11.11 8.59 4.23
N ALA A 139 -12.27 7.95 4.24
CA ALA A 139 -13.53 8.56 3.81
C ALA A 139 -13.95 9.74 4.69
N VAL A 140 -13.83 9.60 6.02
CA VAL A 140 -14.09 10.69 6.98
C VAL A 140 -13.15 11.88 6.72
N ILE A 141 -11.84 11.62 6.56
CA ILE A 141 -10.86 12.67 6.26
C ILE A 141 -11.25 13.41 4.98
N VAL A 142 -11.58 12.69 3.91
CA VAL A 142 -11.98 13.29 2.63
C VAL A 142 -13.27 14.11 2.78
N ALA A 143 -14.26 13.63 3.54
CA ALA A 143 -15.49 14.36 3.80
C ALA A 143 -15.23 15.68 4.54
N VAL A 144 -14.39 15.65 5.58
CA VAL A 144 -13.99 16.87 6.32
C VAL A 144 -13.25 17.83 5.41
N LEU A 145 -12.27 17.36 4.64
CA LEU A 145 -11.50 18.22 3.71
C LEU A 145 -12.37 18.86 2.63
N LYS A 146 -13.44 18.19 2.19
CA LYS A 146 -14.42 18.76 1.25
C LYS A 146 -15.36 19.76 1.91
N ALA A 147 -15.65 19.60 3.20
CA ALA A 147 -16.47 20.52 3.98
C ALA A 147 -15.74 21.85 4.31
N VAL A 148 -14.40 21.85 4.33
CA VAL A 148 -13.60 23.06 4.53
C VAL A 148 -13.62 23.91 3.26
N PRO A 149 -14.14 25.17 3.29
CA PRO A 149 -14.17 26.03 2.12
C PRO A 149 -12.74 26.32 1.64
N ARG A 150 -12.41 25.88 0.42
CA ARG A 150 -11.15 26.27 -0.23
C ARG A 150 -11.19 27.78 -0.50
N ARG A 151 -10.36 28.56 0.21
CA ARG A 151 -10.04 29.93 -0.19
C ARG A 151 -9.44 29.85 -1.59
N LYS A 152 -10.15 30.36 -2.60
CA LYS A 152 -9.62 30.53 -3.96
C LYS A 152 -8.34 31.37 -3.83
N ALA A 153 -7.19 30.82 -4.20
CA ALA A 153 -6.02 31.64 -4.45
C ALA A 153 -6.42 32.64 -5.53
N ALA A 154 -6.47 33.91 -5.15
CA ALA A 154 -6.82 34.99 -6.07
C ALA A 154 -5.86 34.89 -7.26
N ALA A 155 -6.40 34.75 -8.47
CA ALA A 155 -5.64 34.81 -9.69
C ALA A 155 -4.85 36.12 -9.68
N ALA A 156 -3.53 36.01 -9.58
CA ALA A 156 -2.62 37.13 -9.76
C ALA A 156 -2.78 37.58 -11.22
N SER A 157 -3.59 38.61 -11.40
CA SER A 157 -3.59 39.45 -12.60
C SER A 157 -2.61 40.57 -12.31
N HIS A 158 -1.51 40.63 -13.05
CA HIS A 158 -0.84 41.84 -13.51
C HIS A 158 0.24 41.43 -14.53
#